data_AF-A0AA96KZL3-F1
#
_entry.id   AF-A0AA96KZL3-F1
#
_cell.length_a   1.000
_cell.length_b   1.000
_cell.length_c   1.000
_cell.angle_alpha   90.00
_cell.angle_beta   90.00
_cell.angle_gamma   90.00
#
_symmetry.space_group_name_H-M   'P 1'
#
loop_
_entity.id
_entity.type
_entity.pdbx_description
1 polymer ?
#
loop_
_entity_poly.entity_id
_entity_poly.type
_entity_poly.pdbx_seq_one_letter_code
_entity_poly.pdbx_strand_id
1 'polypeptide(L)'
;MKIIIIGTVASSLYTFRKDLILSLIDRGCKVYAFTSDSDEKELTKISLLGAIPVFYKLSRGGLNPYEDLSNTISLYKKIKKIQPDIVLSYFIKPVIYGTLAAKLAKVPKKIAMIEGLGFAFTEQPEGYSKKAKIVQRVQVSLFKLALPFADKIIFLNPDDVKDLLYTHSIPVRHYEVLGGIGLKLDDYPYQPVNPKNGKINFLFIGRLLKEKGIFDFIEAAKIVKQRYPNTKFTVLGRTDADNPGALHADQVQELVATGLIDYPGQVSNVVDWLAKYSQVFRNY
;
A
#
# COMPACT_ATOMS: atom_id res chain seq x y z
N MET A 1 -0.24 -27.52 7.09
CA MET A 1 0.63 -26.38 7.43
C MET A 1 -0.21 -25.20 7.91
N LYS A 2 0.20 -24.48 8.95
CA LYS A 2 -0.43 -23.24 9.45
C LYS A 2 0.38 -22.03 8.98
N ILE A 3 -0.28 -21.09 8.32
CA ILE A 3 0.34 -19.86 7.83
C ILE A 3 -0.37 -18.66 8.43
N ILE A 4 0.40 -17.70 8.94
CA ILE A 4 -0.12 -16.38 9.31
C ILE A 4 0.28 -15.37 8.24
N ILE A 5 -0.68 -14.58 7.76
CA ILE A 5 -0.45 -13.41 6.90
C ILE A 5 -0.81 -12.15 7.72
N ILE A 6 0.14 -11.24 7.93
CA ILE A 6 -0.03 -10.05 8.76
C ILE A 6 -0.03 -8.78 7.90
N GLY A 7 -1.20 -8.13 7.85
CA GLY A 7 -1.41 -6.83 7.21
C GLY A 7 -1.94 -5.78 8.19
N THR A 8 -2.37 -4.63 7.68
CA THR A 8 -3.03 -3.60 8.51
C THR A 8 -4.52 -3.55 8.20
N VAL A 9 -4.90 -3.08 7.02
CA VAL A 9 -6.31 -2.94 6.62
C VAL A 9 -6.86 -4.25 6.07
N ALA A 10 -8.03 -4.68 6.53
CA ALA A 10 -8.66 -5.94 6.11
C ALA A 10 -8.84 -6.03 4.59
N SER A 11 -9.19 -4.91 3.93
CA SER A 11 -9.32 -4.85 2.48
C SER A 11 -8.10 -5.30 1.70
N SER A 12 -6.89 -4.98 2.18
CA SER A 12 -5.67 -5.44 1.52
C SER A 12 -5.50 -6.97 1.52
N LEU A 13 -6.13 -7.68 2.45
CA LEU A 13 -6.12 -9.15 2.49
C LEU A 13 -7.04 -9.74 1.43
N TYR A 14 -8.28 -9.25 1.32
CA TYR A 14 -9.26 -9.78 0.37
C TYR A 14 -9.23 -9.15 -1.02
N THR A 15 -8.36 -8.15 -1.25
CA THR A 15 -8.02 -7.64 -2.59
C THR A 15 -6.66 -8.16 -3.03
N PHE A 16 -5.57 -7.61 -2.50
CA PHE A 16 -4.21 -7.87 -3.00
C PHE A 16 -3.68 -9.25 -2.60
N ARG A 17 -4.12 -9.80 -1.47
CA ARG A 17 -3.69 -11.14 -1.00
C ARG A 17 -4.70 -12.24 -1.28
N LYS A 18 -5.81 -11.93 -1.95
CA LYS A 18 -6.90 -12.87 -2.24
C LYS A 18 -6.37 -14.14 -2.91
N ASP A 19 -5.67 -14.00 -4.03
CA ASP A 19 -5.22 -15.16 -4.82
C ASP A 19 -4.16 -15.98 -4.09
N LEU A 20 -3.29 -15.31 -3.31
CA LEU A 20 -2.36 -16.00 -2.42
C LEU A 20 -3.09 -16.80 -1.35
N ILE A 21 -4.07 -16.20 -0.67
CA ILE A 21 -4.87 -16.87 0.36
C ILE A 21 -5.59 -18.09 -0.23
N LEU A 22 -6.27 -17.92 -1.37
CA LEU A 22 -6.98 -18.99 -2.05
C LEU A 22 -6.04 -20.13 -2.46
N SER A 23 -4.89 -19.82 -3.05
CA SER A 23 -3.90 -20.83 -3.45
C SER A 23 -3.32 -21.59 -2.26
N LEU A 24 -3.10 -20.93 -1.12
CA LEU A 24 -2.64 -21.61 0.10
C LEU A 24 -3.71 -22.55 0.67
N ILE A 25 -4.97 -22.12 0.66
CA ILE A 25 -6.11 -22.92 1.13
C ILE A 25 -6.32 -24.14 0.22
N ASP A 26 -6.27 -23.97 -1.10
CA ASP A 26 -6.34 -25.05 -2.09
C ASP A 26 -5.26 -26.12 -1.88
N ARG A 27 -4.07 -25.70 -1.43
CA ARG A 27 -2.97 -26.59 -1.02
C ARG A 27 -3.15 -27.19 0.39
N GLY A 28 -4.32 -27.06 1.01
CA GLY A 28 -4.63 -27.61 2.33
C GLY A 28 -3.99 -26.85 3.50
N CYS A 29 -3.54 -25.60 3.30
CA CYS A 29 -2.98 -24.80 4.39
C CYS A 29 -4.08 -24.13 5.22
N LYS A 30 -3.88 -24.08 6.55
CA LYS A 30 -4.71 -23.29 7.45
C LYS A 30 -4.18 -21.87 7.52
N VAL A 31 -4.87 -20.94 6.88
CA VAL A 31 -4.46 -19.54 6.76
C VAL A 31 -5.14 -18.68 7.83
N TYR A 32 -4.34 -17.94 8.59
CA TYR A 32 -4.80 -16.92 9.54
C TYR A 32 -4.44 -15.55 8.98
N ALA A 33 -5.44 -14.68 8.79
CA ALA A 33 -5.25 -13.36 8.22
C ALA A 33 -5.36 -12.30 9.31
N PHE A 34 -4.22 -11.73 9.70
CA PHE A 34 -4.11 -10.73 10.76
C PHE A 34 -4.33 -9.33 10.20
N THR A 35 -5.25 -8.59 10.82
CA THR A 35 -5.60 -7.22 10.46
C THR A 35 -5.80 -6.35 11.71
N SER A 36 -5.53 -5.05 11.57
CA SER A 36 -5.84 -4.02 12.56
C SER A 36 -7.22 -3.39 12.36
N ASP A 37 -8.02 -3.93 11.45
CA ASP A 37 -9.41 -3.56 11.28
C ASP A 37 -10.29 -4.46 12.15
N SER A 38 -11.19 -3.86 12.93
CA SER A 38 -12.12 -4.57 13.80
C SER A 38 -13.55 -4.60 13.26
N ASP A 39 -13.82 -4.03 12.09
CA ASP A 39 -15.15 -4.06 11.47
C ASP A 39 -15.54 -5.50 11.08
N GLU A 40 -16.61 -6.01 11.66
CA GLU A 40 -17.11 -7.37 11.41
C GLU A 40 -17.43 -7.64 9.94
N LYS A 41 -17.91 -6.64 9.18
CA LYS A 41 -18.19 -6.79 7.74
C LYS A 41 -16.91 -7.05 6.97
N GLU A 42 -15.84 -6.37 7.35
CA GLU A 42 -14.52 -6.53 6.74
C GLU A 42 -13.89 -7.87 7.11
N LEU A 43 -14.01 -8.31 8.37
CA LEU A 43 -13.56 -9.63 8.81
C LEU A 43 -14.36 -10.76 8.13
N THR A 44 -15.65 -10.56 7.89
CA THR A 44 -16.51 -11.54 7.18
C THR A 44 -16.02 -11.76 5.75
N LYS A 45 -15.60 -10.70 5.04
CA LYS A 45 -15.03 -10.84 3.68
C LYS A 45 -13.77 -11.71 3.66
N ILE A 46 -12.93 -11.64 4.70
CA ILE A 46 -11.77 -12.52 4.87
C ILE A 46 -12.22 -13.96 5.10
N SER A 47 -13.18 -14.17 6.01
CA SER A 47 -13.74 -15.50 6.30
C SER A 47 -14.33 -16.18 5.06
N LEU A 48 -15.00 -15.41 4.19
CA LEU A 48 -15.57 -15.92 2.94
C LEU A 48 -14.52 -16.44 1.95
N LEU A 49 -13.25 -16.06 2.08
CA LEU A 49 -12.14 -16.66 1.32
C LEU A 49 -11.67 -18.00 1.91
N GLY A 50 -12.17 -18.41 3.08
CA GLY A 50 -11.73 -19.59 3.83
C GLY A 50 -10.57 -19.34 4.80
N ALA A 51 -10.10 -18.09 4.93
CA ALA A 51 -9.08 -17.72 5.91
C ALA A 51 -9.71 -17.40 7.28
N ILE A 52 -8.92 -17.52 8.35
CA ILE A 52 -9.36 -17.19 9.71
C ILE A 52 -8.95 -15.75 10.02
N PRO A 53 -9.88 -14.78 10.08
CA PRO A 53 -9.53 -13.41 10.45
C PRO A 53 -9.08 -13.33 11.91
N VAL A 54 -8.01 -12.57 12.16
CA VAL A 54 -7.52 -12.31 13.51
C VAL A 54 -7.25 -10.81 13.68
N PHE A 55 -8.03 -10.18 14.55
CA PHE A 55 -7.75 -8.80 14.93
C PHE A 55 -6.48 -8.70 15.80
N TYR A 56 -5.64 -7.72 15.51
CA TYR A 56 -4.54 -7.29 16.37
C TYR A 56 -4.40 -5.76 16.35
N LYS A 57 -3.91 -5.16 17.43
CA LYS A 57 -3.70 -3.71 17.48
C LYS A 57 -2.34 -3.34 16.90
N LEU A 58 -2.33 -2.37 16.00
CA LEU A 58 -1.13 -1.71 15.51
C LEU A 58 -1.52 -0.35 14.91
N SER A 59 -0.95 0.74 15.41
CA SER A 59 -1.19 2.06 14.85
C SER A 59 -0.43 2.23 13.54
N ARG A 60 -1.14 2.51 12.44
CA ARG A 60 -0.55 2.65 11.10
C ARG A 60 0.39 3.85 10.99
N GLY A 61 0.02 4.98 11.60
CA GLY A 61 0.78 6.25 11.56
C GLY A 61 1.34 6.72 12.90
N GLY A 62 0.98 6.06 14.02
CA GLY A 62 1.47 6.44 15.35
C GLY A 62 2.97 6.25 15.48
N LEU A 63 3.63 7.14 16.21
CA LEU A 63 5.07 7.07 16.51
C LEU A 63 5.33 6.72 17.98
N ASN A 64 4.34 6.17 18.70
CA ASN A 64 4.46 5.87 20.12
C ASN A 64 5.17 4.53 20.35
N PRO A 65 6.44 4.53 20.82
CA PRO A 65 7.22 3.30 20.96
C PRO A 65 6.68 2.36 22.04
N TYR A 66 6.06 2.88 23.09
CA TYR A 66 5.49 2.06 24.16
C TYR A 66 4.26 1.30 23.70
N GLU A 67 3.41 1.97 22.90
CA GLU A 67 2.25 1.36 22.29
C GLU A 67 2.69 0.26 21.30
N ASP A 68 3.66 0.56 20.44
CA ASP A 68 4.21 -0.40 19.49
C ASP A 68 4.85 -1.62 20.20
N LEU A 69 5.53 -1.43 21.34
CA LEU A 69 6.08 -2.54 22.14
C LEU A 69 4.96 -3.42 22.74
N SER A 70 3.96 -2.80 23.38
CA SER A 70 2.81 -3.52 23.96
C SER A 70 2.04 -4.31 22.88
N ASN A 71 1.81 -3.68 21.73
CA ASN A 71 1.19 -4.29 20.57
C ASN A 71 2.02 -5.47 20.04
N THR A 72 3.34 -5.35 20.01
CA THR A 72 4.26 -6.44 19.62
C THR A 72 4.17 -7.63 20.58
N ILE A 73 4.10 -7.39 21.90
CA ILE A 73 3.92 -8.45 22.90
C ILE A 73 2.57 -9.16 22.72
N SER A 74 1.51 -8.41 22.47
CA SER A 74 0.17 -8.97 22.18
C SER A 74 0.19 -9.82 20.90
N LEU A 75 0.82 -9.32 19.84
CA LEU A 75 1.01 -10.04 18.59
C LEU A 75 1.80 -11.33 18.78
N TYR A 76 2.91 -11.28 19.53
CA TYR A 76 3.70 -12.45 19.92
C TYR A 76 2.86 -13.51 20.62
N LYS A 77 2.04 -13.14 21.61
CA LYS A 77 1.17 -14.08 22.34
C LYS A 77 0.20 -14.79 21.40
N LYS A 78 -0.39 -14.07 20.44
CA LYS A 78 -1.29 -14.63 19.42
C LYS A 78 -0.55 -15.59 18.48
N ILE A 79 0.60 -15.19 17.95
CA ILE A 79 1.43 -16.04 17.08
C ILE A 79 1.85 -17.31 17.82
N LYS A 80 2.34 -17.18 19.07
CA LYS A 80 2.76 -18.32 19.90
C LYS A 80 1.61 -19.28 20.19
N LYS A 81 0.39 -18.78 20.40
CA LYS A 81 -0.80 -19.63 20.59
C LYS A 81 -1.16 -20.42 19.33
N ILE A 82 -1.01 -19.82 18.15
CA ILE A 82 -1.34 -20.46 16.87
C ILE A 82 -0.29 -21.53 16.51
N GLN A 83 0.97 -21.28 16.86
CA GLN A 83 2.14 -22.09 16.46
C GLN A 83 2.20 -22.30 14.95
N PRO A 84 2.35 -21.22 14.15
CA PRO A 84 2.41 -21.35 12.70
C PRO A 84 3.76 -21.91 12.24
N ASP A 85 3.76 -22.51 11.06
CA ASP A 85 4.98 -22.93 10.36
C ASP A 85 5.63 -21.72 9.65
N ILE A 86 4.80 -20.81 9.14
CA ILE A 86 5.21 -19.63 8.37
C ILE A 86 4.45 -18.38 8.85
N VAL A 87 5.17 -17.27 9.01
CA VAL A 87 4.60 -15.93 9.10
C VAL A 87 5.04 -15.12 7.89
N LEU A 88 4.07 -14.54 7.16
CA LEU A 88 4.28 -13.54 6.13
C LEU A 88 3.75 -12.20 6.63
N SER A 89 4.63 -11.22 6.81
CA SER A 89 4.24 -9.84 7.11
C SER A 89 4.41 -8.95 5.90
N TYR A 90 3.45 -8.06 5.62
CA TYR A 90 3.56 -7.06 4.56
C TYR A 90 3.21 -5.65 5.04
N PHE A 91 3.74 -4.63 4.35
CA PHE A 91 3.87 -3.24 4.81
C PHE A 91 4.94 -3.02 5.89
N ILE A 92 5.40 -1.78 6.03
CA ILE A 92 6.54 -1.38 6.89
C ILE A 92 6.37 -1.86 8.34
N LYS A 93 5.32 -1.40 9.04
CA LYS A 93 5.14 -1.72 10.46
C LYS A 93 4.87 -3.21 10.72
N PRO A 94 3.95 -3.89 9.99
CA PRO A 94 3.79 -5.33 10.18
C PRO A 94 5.05 -6.13 9.85
N VAL A 95 5.86 -5.71 8.87
CA VAL A 95 7.17 -6.32 8.61
C VAL A 95 8.08 -6.20 9.83
N ILE A 96 8.20 -5.01 10.42
CA ILE A 96 9.04 -4.79 11.60
C ILE A 96 8.52 -5.63 12.78
N TYR A 97 7.30 -5.34 13.25
CA TYR A 97 6.79 -5.89 14.50
C TYR A 97 6.35 -7.35 14.37
N GLY A 98 5.82 -7.74 13.21
CA GLY A 98 5.45 -9.12 12.93
C GLY A 98 6.67 -10.04 12.81
N THR A 99 7.76 -9.59 12.20
CA THR A 99 9.01 -10.38 12.15
C THR A 99 9.61 -10.55 13.55
N LEU A 100 9.65 -9.48 14.36
CA LEU A 100 10.12 -9.55 15.74
C LEU A 100 9.24 -10.47 16.60
N ALA A 101 7.91 -10.33 16.52
CA ALA A 101 6.97 -11.17 17.24
C ALA A 101 7.07 -12.65 16.82
N ALA A 102 7.23 -12.92 15.52
CA ALA A 102 7.42 -14.27 14.99
C ALA A 102 8.77 -14.87 15.42
N LYS A 103 9.83 -14.06 15.48
CA LYS A 103 11.14 -14.47 16.01
C LYS A 103 11.04 -14.87 17.48
N LEU A 104 10.36 -14.06 18.31
CA LEU A 104 10.12 -14.35 19.74
C LEU A 104 9.26 -15.60 19.93
N ALA A 105 8.28 -15.82 19.05
CA ALA A 105 7.44 -17.02 19.03
C ALA A 105 8.16 -18.26 18.45
N LYS A 106 9.42 -18.12 18.02
CA LYS A 106 10.24 -19.19 17.40
C LYS A 106 9.58 -19.80 16.15
N VAL A 107 8.90 -18.98 15.36
CA VAL A 107 8.29 -19.43 14.09
C VAL A 107 9.39 -19.92 13.14
N PRO A 108 9.26 -21.13 12.55
CA PRO A 108 10.29 -21.71 11.68
C PRO A 108 10.65 -20.80 10.51
N LYS A 109 9.67 -20.32 9.75
CA LYS A 109 9.88 -19.45 8.58
C LYS A 109 9.23 -18.07 8.74
N LYS A 110 10.01 -17.02 8.53
CA LYS A 110 9.60 -15.62 8.63
C LYS A 110 9.85 -14.94 7.28
N ILE A 111 8.80 -14.46 6.65
CA ILE A 111 8.86 -13.79 5.35
C ILE A 111 8.38 -12.34 5.55
N ALA A 112 9.18 -11.40 5.07
CA ALA A 112 8.83 -9.99 5.03
C ALA A 112 8.54 -9.57 3.60
N MET A 113 7.48 -8.80 3.35
CA MET A 113 7.16 -8.22 2.05
C MET A 113 7.11 -6.69 2.17
N ILE A 114 8.01 -6.02 1.47
CA ILE A 114 8.12 -4.56 1.43
C ILE A 114 7.62 -4.09 0.07
N GLU A 115 6.45 -3.46 0.08
CA GLU A 115 5.75 -2.98 -1.12
C GLU A 115 6.12 -1.52 -1.49
N GLY A 116 6.93 -0.88 -0.65
CA GLY A 116 7.36 0.50 -0.77
C GLY A 116 7.82 1.06 0.59
N LEU A 117 8.80 1.94 0.59
CA LEU A 117 9.37 2.54 1.80
C LEU A 117 8.59 3.77 2.33
N GLY A 118 7.66 4.30 1.52
CA GLY A 118 6.75 5.38 1.88
C GLY A 118 7.40 6.76 1.90
N PHE A 119 6.62 7.77 2.30
CA PHE A 119 6.97 9.20 2.21
C PHE A 119 8.33 9.56 2.83
N ALA A 120 8.77 8.87 3.89
CA ALA A 120 10.06 9.14 4.53
C ALA A 120 11.28 8.83 3.62
N PHE A 121 11.08 8.06 2.56
CA PHE A 121 12.07 7.70 1.54
C PHE A 121 11.75 8.29 0.16
N THR A 122 10.75 9.18 0.07
CA THR A 122 10.43 9.87 -1.17
C THR A 122 10.96 11.29 -1.11
N GLU A 123 12.04 11.54 -1.84
CA GLU A 123 12.61 12.88 -1.98
C GLU A 123 11.60 13.79 -2.69
N GLN A 124 11.40 14.98 -2.13
CA GLN A 124 10.59 16.02 -2.74
C GLN A 124 11.50 16.96 -3.54
N PRO A 125 11.00 17.74 -4.51
CA PRO A 125 11.79 18.75 -5.21
C PRO A 125 12.57 19.70 -4.29
N GLU A 126 12.02 19.98 -3.10
CA GLU A 126 12.64 20.82 -2.07
C GLU A 126 13.58 20.04 -1.12
N GLY A 127 13.82 18.76 -1.42
CA GLY A 127 14.54 17.79 -0.60
C GLY A 127 13.71 17.20 0.54
N TYR A 128 14.34 16.39 1.39
CA TYR A 128 13.70 15.80 2.56
C TYR A 128 13.47 16.82 3.69
N SER A 129 12.22 16.93 4.14
CA SER A 129 11.88 17.69 5.35
C SER A 129 12.59 17.14 6.60
N LYS A 130 12.82 18.00 7.61
CA LYS A 130 13.42 17.57 8.90
C LYS A 130 12.64 16.42 9.54
N LYS A 131 11.31 16.48 9.48
CA LYS A 131 10.41 15.42 9.98
C LYS A 131 10.62 14.11 9.21
N ALA A 132 10.68 14.16 7.88
CA ALA A 132 10.92 12.97 7.06
C ALA A 132 12.27 12.32 7.39
N LYS A 133 13.35 13.11 7.56
CA LYS A 133 14.67 12.60 7.96
C LYS A 133 14.65 11.89 9.32
N ILE A 134 13.90 12.42 10.30
CA ILE A 134 13.76 11.77 11.62
C ILE A 134 13.01 10.45 11.49
N VAL A 135 11.87 10.45 10.79
CA VAL A 135 11.06 9.24 10.57
C VAL A 135 11.88 8.19 9.82
N GLN A 136 12.65 8.59 8.80
CA GLN A 136 13.53 7.71 8.05
C GLN A 136 14.57 7.06 8.97
N ARG A 137 15.27 7.83 9.83
CA ARG A 137 16.24 7.27 10.78
C ARG A 137 15.62 6.26 11.74
N VAL A 138 14.43 6.55 12.25
CA VAL A 138 13.69 5.62 13.13
C VAL A 138 13.31 4.35 12.38
N GLN A 139 12.74 4.50 11.18
CA GLN A 139 12.35 3.38 10.32
C GLN A 139 13.54 2.48 9.95
N VAL A 140 14.66 3.07 9.55
CA VAL A 140 15.91 2.34 9.28
C VAL A 140 16.41 1.59 10.52
N SER A 141 16.40 2.22 11.69
CA SER A 141 16.83 1.57 12.95
C SER A 141 15.94 0.37 13.29
N LEU A 142 14.63 0.49 13.10
CA LEU A 142 13.69 -0.60 13.31
C LEU A 142 13.88 -1.73 12.28
N PHE A 143 14.15 -1.40 11.02
CA PHE A 143 14.47 -2.41 10.02
C PHE A 143 15.79 -3.13 10.32
N LYS A 144 16.82 -2.41 10.80
CA LYS A 144 18.08 -3.01 11.26
C LYS A 144 17.87 -4.01 12.39
N LEU A 145 16.89 -3.75 13.26
CA LEU A 145 16.50 -4.68 14.32
C LEU A 145 15.71 -5.89 13.79
N ALA A 146 14.78 -5.70 12.86
CA ALA A 146 13.83 -6.72 12.47
C ALA A 146 14.29 -7.62 11.31
N LEU A 147 14.81 -7.03 10.22
CA LEU A 147 15.09 -7.74 8.96
C LEU A 147 16.16 -8.83 9.04
N PRO A 148 17.19 -8.75 9.91
CA PRO A 148 18.14 -9.86 10.09
C PRO A 148 17.47 -11.16 10.57
N PHE A 149 16.27 -11.08 11.15
CA PHE A 149 15.49 -12.24 11.58
C PHE A 149 14.53 -12.76 10.51
N ALA A 150 14.34 -12.07 9.39
CA ALA A 150 13.57 -12.59 8.26
C ALA A 150 14.40 -13.64 7.50
N ASP A 151 13.77 -14.76 7.16
CA ASP A 151 14.40 -15.81 6.36
C ASP A 151 14.31 -15.53 4.85
N LYS A 152 13.40 -14.65 4.45
CA LYS A 152 13.27 -14.12 3.09
C LYS A 152 12.61 -12.76 3.13
N ILE A 153 13.11 -11.83 2.33
CA ILE A 153 12.49 -10.52 2.10
C ILE A 153 12.04 -10.43 0.65
N ILE A 154 10.81 -10.01 0.41
CA ILE A 154 10.25 -9.81 -0.92
C ILE A 154 10.08 -8.30 -1.10
N PHE A 155 10.74 -7.75 -2.10
CA PHE A 155 10.54 -6.36 -2.54
C PHE A 155 9.65 -6.35 -3.76
N LEU A 156 8.78 -5.33 -3.88
CA LEU A 156 8.02 -5.11 -5.11
C LEU A 156 8.73 -4.14 -6.06
N ASN A 157 9.53 -3.21 -5.53
CA ASN A 157 10.28 -2.25 -6.33
C ASN A 157 11.78 -2.54 -6.19
N PRO A 158 12.55 -2.55 -7.30
CA PRO A 158 14.00 -2.77 -7.24
C PRO A 158 14.72 -1.64 -6.50
N ASP A 159 14.24 -0.40 -6.60
CA ASP A 159 14.86 0.77 -5.95
C ASP A 159 14.82 0.66 -4.42
N ASP A 160 13.75 0.08 -3.86
CA ASP A 160 13.62 -0.14 -2.41
C ASP A 160 14.77 -1.02 -1.86
N VAL A 161 15.34 -1.92 -2.67
CA VAL A 161 16.50 -2.75 -2.27
C VAL A 161 17.72 -1.86 -2.06
N LYS A 162 18.00 -0.97 -3.01
CA LYS A 162 19.12 -0.05 -2.93
C LYS A 162 18.93 0.94 -1.79
N ASP A 163 17.77 1.57 -1.74
CA ASP A 163 17.46 2.63 -0.78
C ASP A 163 17.43 2.13 0.66
N LEU A 164 17.00 0.89 0.89
CA LEU A 164 16.95 0.33 2.24
C LEU A 164 18.19 -0.49 2.60
N LEU A 165 18.54 -1.50 1.79
CA LEU A 165 19.54 -2.48 2.19
C LEU A 165 20.97 -1.98 1.95
N TYR A 166 21.24 -1.46 0.76
CA TYR A 166 22.59 -1.04 0.39
C TYR A 166 22.97 0.30 1.04
N THR A 167 22.12 1.32 0.92
CA THR A 167 22.38 2.65 1.47
C THR A 167 22.56 2.64 3.00
N HIS A 168 21.93 1.71 3.70
CA HIS A 168 22.00 1.62 5.16
C HIS A 168 22.74 0.40 5.71
N SER A 169 23.32 -0.42 4.82
CA SER A 169 24.06 -1.64 5.14
C SER A 169 23.30 -2.58 6.08
N ILE A 170 22.03 -2.86 5.76
CA ILE A 170 21.19 -3.77 6.57
C ILE A 170 21.48 -5.22 6.19
N PRO A 171 21.99 -6.07 7.10
CA PRO A 171 22.28 -7.46 6.79
C PRO A 171 20.98 -8.25 6.68
N VAL A 172 20.84 -9.01 5.59
CA VAL A 172 19.67 -9.87 5.35
C VAL A 172 20.13 -11.24 4.86
N ARG A 173 19.38 -12.29 5.20
CA ARG A 173 19.74 -13.66 4.81
C ARG A 173 19.54 -13.91 3.32
N HIS A 174 18.39 -13.46 2.81
CA HIS A 174 17.99 -13.62 1.43
C HIS A 174 16.91 -12.60 1.09
N TYR A 175 16.97 -12.03 -0.11
CA TYR A 175 15.91 -11.18 -0.64
C TYR A 175 15.63 -11.53 -2.10
N GLU A 176 14.44 -11.17 -2.57
CA GLU A 176 14.02 -11.28 -3.96
C GLU A 176 13.20 -10.04 -4.33
N VAL A 177 13.31 -9.61 -5.59
CA VAL A 177 12.44 -8.58 -6.17
C VAL A 177 11.37 -9.30 -6.97
N LEU A 178 10.14 -9.33 -6.45
CA LEU A 178 8.99 -9.96 -7.11
C LEU A 178 8.45 -9.08 -8.24
N GLY A 179 8.58 -7.76 -8.13
CA GLY A 179 7.98 -6.82 -9.07
C GLY A 179 6.48 -6.58 -8.78
N GLY A 180 5.71 -6.32 -9.84
CA GLY A 180 4.27 -6.13 -9.73
C GLY A 180 3.55 -7.41 -9.29
N ILE A 181 2.60 -7.29 -8.37
CA ILE A 181 1.80 -8.41 -7.84
C ILE A 181 0.65 -8.86 -8.77
N GLY A 182 0.61 -8.33 -10.00
CA GLY A 182 -0.35 -8.71 -11.04
C GLY A 182 -1.79 -8.27 -10.78
N LEU A 183 -2.62 -8.50 -11.80
CA LEU A 183 -4.08 -8.36 -11.80
C LEU A 183 -4.64 -9.53 -12.64
N LYS A 184 -5.81 -10.03 -12.29
CA LYS A 184 -6.50 -11.02 -13.14
C LYS A 184 -7.03 -10.30 -14.38
N LEU A 185 -6.44 -10.58 -15.55
CA LEU A 185 -6.77 -9.86 -16.79
C LEU A 185 -8.23 -10.02 -17.23
N ASP A 186 -8.88 -11.13 -16.88
CA ASP A 186 -10.31 -11.33 -17.16
C ASP A 186 -11.20 -10.28 -16.47
N ASP A 187 -10.76 -9.72 -15.34
CA ASP A 187 -11.47 -8.66 -14.62
C ASP A 187 -11.24 -7.27 -15.26
N TYR A 188 -10.26 -7.18 -16.17
CA TYR A 188 -9.85 -5.96 -16.87
C TYR A 188 -9.74 -6.22 -18.39
N PRO A 189 -10.84 -6.64 -19.05
CA PRO A 189 -10.80 -6.92 -20.48
C PRO A 189 -10.44 -5.65 -21.25
N TYR A 190 -9.67 -5.82 -22.32
CA TYR A 190 -9.39 -4.72 -23.24
C TYR A 190 -10.70 -4.13 -23.77
N GLN A 191 -10.80 -2.81 -23.73
CA GLN A 191 -11.91 -2.08 -24.32
C GLN A 191 -11.37 -0.98 -25.24
N PRO A 192 -11.90 -0.85 -26.47
CA PRO A 192 -11.53 0.26 -27.32
C PRO A 192 -11.98 1.56 -26.67
N VAL A 193 -11.09 2.54 -26.66
CA VAL A 193 -11.41 3.89 -26.17
C VAL A 193 -12.49 4.48 -27.07
N ASN A 194 -13.63 4.85 -26.49
CA ASN A 194 -14.70 5.56 -27.20
C ASN A 194 -14.95 6.92 -26.54
N PRO A 195 -14.17 7.97 -26.90
CA PRO A 195 -14.36 9.29 -26.34
C PRO A 195 -15.73 9.80 -26.77
N LYS A 196 -16.67 9.91 -25.83
CA LYS A 196 -17.99 10.49 -26.12
C LYS A 196 -17.80 11.88 -26.73
N ASN A 197 -18.34 12.07 -27.93
CA ASN A 197 -18.34 13.33 -28.68
C ASN A 197 -16.96 13.84 -29.13
N GLY A 198 -15.96 12.97 -29.30
CA GLY A 198 -14.64 13.36 -29.83
C GLY A 198 -13.79 14.25 -28.90
N LYS A 199 -14.21 14.43 -27.63
CA LYS A 199 -13.47 15.20 -26.64
C LYS A 199 -12.36 14.35 -26.03
N ILE A 200 -11.13 14.89 -26.01
CA ILE A 200 -9.99 14.26 -25.34
C ILE A 200 -10.16 14.42 -23.83
N ASN A 201 -10.21 13.30 -23.12
CA ASN A 201 -10.37 13.26 -21.67
C ASN A 201 -9.18 12.56 -21.02
N PHE A 202 -8.53 13.24 -20.08
CA PHE A 202 -7.42 12.76 -19.28
C PHE A 202 -7.93 12.32 -17.91
N LEU A 203 -7.45 11.17 -17.44
CA LEU A 203 -7.85 10.58 -16.17
C LEU A 203 -6.65 10.43 -15.23
N PHE A 204 -6.75 10.98 -14.03
CA PHE A 204 -5.87 10.67 -12.92
C PHE A 204 -6.56 9.68 -11.98
N ILE A 205 -5.89 8.60 -11.60
CA ILE A 205 -6.40 7.62 -10.62
C ILE A 205 -5.34 7.41 -9.55
N GLY A 206 -5.66 7.78 -8.31
CA GLY A 206 -4.75 7.53 -7.20
C GLY A 206 -5.12 8.33 -5.96
N ARG A 207 -4.36 8.13 -4.88
CA ARG A 207 -4.42 9.09 -3.76
C ARG A 207 -3.90 10.44 -4.27
N LEU A 208 -4.54 11.51 -3.82
CA LEU A 208 -4.21 12.88 -4.22
C LEU A 208 -2.97 13.35 -3.45
N LEU A 209 -1.82 12.76 -3.78
CA LEU A 209 -0.53 12.94 -3.12
C LEU A 209 0.53 13.39 -4.12
N LYS A 210 1.49 14.18 -3.65
CA LYS A 210 2.61 14.69 -4.44
C LYS A 210 3.40 13.57 -5.10
N GLU A 211 3.73 12.52 -4.35
CA GLU A 211 4.41 11.33 -4.87
C GLU A 211 3.57 10.48 -5.83
N LYS A 212 2.29 10.81 -6.02
CA LYS A 212 1.42 10.20 -7.04
C LYS A 212 1.24 11.07 -8.27
N GLY A 213 1.87 12.25 -8.31
CA GLY A 213 1.87 13.16 -9.45
C GLY A 213 0.59 13.97 -9.64
N ILE A 214 -0.23 14.14 -8.59
CA ILE A 214 -1.46 14.93 -8.72
C ILE A 214 -1.17 16.40 -9.08
N PHE A 215 -0.10 16.97 -8.53
CA PHE A 215 0.28 18.35 -8.83
C PHE A 215 0.81 18.47 -10.26
N ASP A 216 1.58 17.50 -10.74
CA ASP A 216 2.03 17.45 -12.14
C ASP A 216 0.84 17.35 -13.10
N PHE A 217 -0.17 16.55 -12.75
CA PHE A 217 -1.41 16.42 -13.52
C PHE A 217 -2.18 17.75 -13.58
N ILE A 218 -2.24 18.50 -12.47
CA ILE A 218 -2.89 19.81 -12.40
C ILE A 218 -2.15 20.86 -13.24
N GLU A 219 -0.82 20.91 -13.16
CA GLU A 219 -0.02 21.83 -13.98
C GLU A 219 -0.15 21.49 -15.47
N ALA A 220 -0.14 20.20 -15.81
CA ALA A 220 -0.42 19.76 -17.18
C ALA A 220 -1.82 20.20 -17.63
N ALA A 221 -2.84 20.10 -16.77
CA ALA A 221 -4.19 20.56 -17.07
C ALA A 221 -4.24 22.06 -17.42
N LYS A 222 -3.52 22.89 -16.65
CA LYS A 222 -3.43 24.34 -16.90
C LYS A 222 -2.83 24.63 -18.28
N ILE A 223 -1.69 24.00 -18.59
CA ILE A 223 -0.97 24.20 -19.86
C ILE A 223 -1.82 23.72 -21.05
N VAL A 224 -2.42 22.53 -20.95
CA VAL A 224 -3.18 21.93 -22.06
C VAL A 224 -4.46 22.72 -22.33
N LYS A 225 -5.20 23.14 -21.30
CA LYS A 225 -6.45 23.89 -21.47
C LYS A 225 -6.26 25.26 -22.10
N GLN A 226 -5.09 25.89 -21.96
CA GLN A 226 -4.76 27.13 -22.66
C GLN A 226 -4.74 26.96 -24.19
N ARG A 227 -4.32 25.79 -24.69
CA ARG A 227 -4.25 25.49 -26.13
C ARG A 227 -5.47 24.73 -26.64
N TYR A 228 -6.04 23.87 -25.79
CA TYR A 228 -7.14 22.96 -26.12
C TYR A 228 -8.24 23.06 -25.05
N PRO A 229 -9.05 24.13 -25.05
CA PRO A 229 -10.01 24.43 -23.97
C PRO A 229 -11.13 23.38 -23.83
N ASN A 230 -11.39 22.61 -24.88
CA ASN A 230 -12.41 21.55 -24.88
C ASN A 230 -11.97 20.23 -24.23
N THR A 231 -10.73 20.15 -23.75
CA THR A 231 -10.20 18.96 -23.05
C THR A 231 -10.77 18.84 -21.64
N LYS A 232 -10.93 17.60 -21.16
CA LYS A 232 -11.34 17.33 -19.78
C LYS A 232 -10.22 16.65 -19.00
N PHE A 233 -10.13 17.01 -17.72
CA PHE A 233 -9.23 16.41 -16.76
C PHE A 233 -10.08 15.92 -15.60
N THR A 234 -10.14 14.60 -15.39
CA THR A 234 -10.86 14.00 -14.27
C THR A 234 -9.89 13.41 -13.26
N VAL A 235 -10.16 13.64 -11.98
CA VAL A 235 -9.38 13.10 -10.86
C VAL A 235 -10.26 12.13 -10.08
N LEU A 236 -9.84 10.86 -9.99
CA LEU A 236 -10.46 9.83 -9.16
C LEU A 236 -9.54 9.46 -8.00
N GLY A 237 -10.09 9.50 -6.79
CA GLY A 237 -9.31 9.21 -5.59
C GLY A 237 -9.80 9.94 -4.37
N ARG A 238 -9.12 9.68 -3.24
CA ARG A 238 -9.33 10.40 -1.99
C ARG A 238 -8.14 11.31 -1.69
N THR A 239 -8.42 12.42 -1.01
CA THR A 239 -7.40 13.19 -0.30
C THR A 239 -6.93 12.41 0.93
N ASP A 240 -5.78 12.80 1.49
CA ASP A 240 -5.18 12.18 2.66
C ASP A 240 -4.74 13.30 3.61
N ALA A 241 -5.67 13.81 4.43
CA ALA A 241 -5.46 15.03 5.22
C ALA A 241 -4.28 14.94 6.20
N ASP A 242 -3.92 13.72 6.62
CA ASP A 242 -2.80 13.46 7.52
C ASP A 242 -1.44 13.47 6.81
N ASN A 243 -1.43 13.44 5.47
CA ASN A 243 -0.21 13.46 4.66
C ASN A 243 0.15 14.90 4.26
N PRO A 244 1.33 15.42 4.66
CA PRO A 244 1.77 16.76 4.30
C PRO A 244 1.92 17.02 2.79
N GLY A 245 2.08 15.96 1.99
CA GLY A 245 2.16 16.03 0.54
C GLY A 245 0.80 15.91 -0.17
N ALA A 246 -0.32 15.96 0.56
CA ALA A 246 -1.64 15.83 -0.04
C ALA A 246 -2.13 17.12 -0.70
N LEU A 247 -2.90 16.97 -1.77
CA LEU A 247 -3.79 18.02 -2.25
C LEU A 247 -5.02 18.03 -1.33
N HIS A 248 -5.18 19.11 -0.57
CA HIS A 248 -6.22 19.22 0.45
C HIS A 248 -7.59 19.53 -0.16
N ALA A 249 -8.65 19.28 0.62
CA ALA A 249 -10.02 19.33 0.12
C ALA A 249 -10.45 20.73 -0.36
N ASP A 250 -9.98 21.78 0.31
CA ASP A 250 -10.13 23.19 -0.08
C ASP A 250 -9.49 23.47 -1.45
N GLN A 251 -8.25 23.01 -1.66
CA GLN A 251 -7.57 23.14 -2.94
C GLN A 251 -8.31 22.38 -4.05
N VAL A 252 -8.82 21.17 -3.76
CA VAL A 252 -9.63 20.42 -4.72
C VAL A 252 -10.90 21.18 -5.08
N GLN A 253 -11.60 21.77 -4.10
CA GLN A 253 -12.82 22.55 -4.34
C GLN A 253 -12.54 23.76 -5.23
N GLU A 254 -11.43 24.46 -5.02
CA GLU A 254 -11.02 25.58 -5.88
C GLU A 254 -10.77 25.14 -7.34
N LEU A 255 -10.05 24.02 -7.53
CA LEU A 255 -9.76 23.48 -8.87
C LEU A 255 -11.02 23.01 -9.60
N VAL A 256 -12.03 22.52 -8.85
CA VAL A 256 -13.35 22.18 -9.40
C VAL A 256 -14.14 23.45 -9.74
N ALA A 257 -14.16 24.44 -8.84
CA ALA A 257 -14.88 25.70 -9.04
C ALA A 257 -14.38 26.48 -10.27
N THR A 258 -13.08 26.41 -10.56
CA THR A 258 -12.46 27.01 -11.75
C THR A 258 -12.69 26.21 -13.03
N GLY A 259 -13.29 25.01 -12.95
CA GLY A 259 -13.48 24.12 -14.10
C GLY A 259 -12.18 23.53 -14.64
N LEU A 260 -11.09 23.58 -13.86
CA LEU A 260 -9.81 23.01 -14.25
C LEU A 260 -9.88 21.48 -14.24
N ILE A 261 -10.53 20.89 -13.23
CA ILE A 261 -10.73 19.44 -13.10
C ILE A 261 -12.19 19.08 -12.77
N ASP A 262 -12.58 17.88 -13.17
CA ASP A 262 -13.74 17.17 -12.64
C ASP A 262 -13.26 16.25 -11.49
N TYR A 263 -13.91 16.29 -10.33
CA TYR A 263 -13.56 15.45 -9.17
C TYR A 263 -14.76 14.66 -8.64
N PRO A 264 -15.03 13.47 -9.19
CA PRO A 264 -16.02 12.52 -8.66
C PRO A 264 -15.65 11.95 -7.28
N GLY A 265 -14.41 12.15 -6.83
CA GLY A 265 -13.90 11.58 -5.58
C GLY A 265 -13.49 10.12 -5.72
N GLN A 266 -13.58 9.39 -4.60
CA GLN A 266 -13.25 7.98 -4.58
C GLN A 266 -14.38 7.15 -5.18
N VAL A 267 -14.03 6.27 -6.13
CA VAL A 267 -14.98 5.34 -6.76
C VAL A 267 -14.72 3.90 -6.32
N SER A 268 -15.76 3.08 -6.29
CA SER A 268 -15.68 1.66 -5.94
C SER A 268 -15.30 0.77 -7.13
N ASN A 269 -15.67 1.18 -8.36
CA ASN A 269 -15.36 0.46 -9.59
C ASN A 269 -14.61 1.38 -10.56
N VAL A 270 -13.29 1.21 -10.66
CA VAL A 270 -12.45 2.00 -11.58
C VAL A 270 -12.62 1.56 -13.04
N VAL A 271 -13.04 0.31 -13.29
CA VAL A 271 -13.16 -0.26 -14.64
C VAL A 271 -14.19 0.51 -15.47
N ASP A 272 -15.31 0.88 -14.85
CA ASP A 272 -16.37 1.70 -15.48
C ASP A 272 -15.90 3.11 -15.87
N TRP A 273 -14.79 3.56 -15.31
CA TRP A 273 -14.18 4.84 -15.66
C TRP A 273 -13.19 4.65 -16.79
N LEU A 274 -12.26 3.69 -16.70
CA LEU A 274 -11.19 3.48 -17.68
C LEU A 274 -11.69 3.49 -19.14
N ALA A 275 -12.82 2.86 -19.43
CA ALA A 275 -13.41 2.79 -20.77
C ALA A 275 -13.86 4.16 -21.35
N LYS A 276 -14.09 5.16 -20.50
CA LYS A 276 -14.63 6.48 -20.86
C LYS A 276 -13.56 7.53 -21.19
N TYR A 277 -12.28 7.24 -20.89
CA TYR A 277 -11.21 8.22 -20.98
C TYR A 277 -10.22 7.90 -22.08
N SER A 278 -9.69 8.95 -22.69
CA SER A 278 -8.77 8.85 -23.82
C SER A 278 -7.36 8.48 -23.37
N GLN A 279 -6.95 8.95 -22.20
CA GLN A 279 -5.62 8.75 -21.65
C GLN A 279 -5.70 8.65 -20.12
N VAL A 280 -4.87 7.77 -19.54
CA VAL A 280 -4.70 7.64 -18.09
C VAL A 280 -3.32 8.16 -17.73
N PHE A 281 -3.27 9.19 -16.88
CA PHE A 281 -2.03 9.73 -16.38
C PHE A 281 -1.48 8.84 -15.26
N ARG A 282 -0.20 8.49 -15.36
CA ARG A 282 0.57 7.81 -14.32
C ARG A 282 1.92 8.49 -14.21
N ASN A 283 2.25 8.91 -12.99
CA ASN A 283 3.63 9.28 -12.66
C ASN A 283 4.39 7.98 -12.37
N TYR A 284 5.51 7.76 -13.07
CA TYR A 284 6.41 6.62 -12.86
C TYR A 284 7.60 7.05 -12.02
#